data_AF-A0A399FVG7-F1
#
_entry.id   AF-A0A399FVG7-F1
#
_cell.length_a   1.000
_cell.length_b   1.000
_cell.length_c   1.000
_cell.angle_alpha   90.00
_cell.angle_beta   90.00
_cell.angle_gamma   90.00
#
_symmetry.space_group_name_H-M   'P 1'
#
loop_
_entity.id
_entity.type
_entity.pdbx_description
1 polymer ?
#
loop_
_entity_poly.entity_id
_entity_poly.type
_entity_poly.pdbx_seq_one_letter_code
_entity_poly.pdbx_strand_id
1 'polypeptide(L)'
;MIIMQEKPLYRVSNDNQLLIKFPGESKYEPVKGEFKIDYKNRLIYQIREPEKWRRRYDVPGKIVFEGEWGLSPNYDLVLKLAKREWRRKSLTLKGVILDAEKDFLSFKIRSRPSEGITRVTYLRLRGVWHSDRFNRIIFEVRKREKPDVLIFRNAWQLAKNKEIIYIYEKLKTREKHTLTFRGYWELSDKNRLTYVIEKSKESRFDFRVNLQTPNLYPARGKIKYRIGIGLKKRRKEKLIVLAGTWKFSRELGLTFEMDYGKDRIKRFIFSSRLSLKGRDKLIFSLHTRDNQPLGISITFRRDELAHKDYEYFLRLKKKGRDVTIKFGGKIRF
;
A
#
# COMPACT_ATOMS: atom_id res chain seq x y z
N MET A 1 -35.72 29.91 29.26
CA MET A 1 -35.92 28.67 28.49
C MET A 1 -35.01 28.74 27.26
N ILE A 2 -33.88 28.01 27.23
CA ILE A 2 -32.97 28.02 26.08
C ILE A 2 -33.59 27.13 25.00
N ILE A 3 -34.17 27.74 23.96
CA ILE A 3 -34.63 27.02 22.78
C ILE A 3 -33.36 26.50 22.09
N MET A 4 -33.06 25.21 22.25
CA MET A 4 -32.08 24.55 21.41
C MET A 4 -32.55 24.68 19.96
N GLN A 5 -31.92 25.58 19.19
CA GLN A 5 -32.13 25.63 17.75
C GLN A 5 -31.81 24.25 17.20
N GLU A 6 -32.82 23.57 16.66
CA GLU A 6 -32.60 22.29 16.00
C GLU A 6 -31.63 22.50 14.84
N LYS A 7 -30.61 21.65 14.74
CA LYS A 7 -29.65 21.73 13.64
C LYS A 7 -30.20 21.03 12.40
N PRO A 8 -29.87 21.52 11.19
CA PRO A 8 -30.22 20.82 9.95
C PRO A 8 -29.64 19.42 9.89
N LEU A 9 -30.36 18.51 9.24
CA LEU A 9 -29.92 17.13 9.03
C LEU A 9 -29.38 16.94 7.62
N TYR A 10 -28.28 16.21 7.51
CA TYR A 10 -27.57 16.01 6.25
C TYR A 10 -27.63 14.56 5.78
N ARG A 11 -27.77 14.39 4.46
CA ARG A 11 -27.71 13.09 3.78
C ARG A 11 -27.06 13.26 2.42
N VAL A 12 -26.44 12.19 1.91
CA VAL A 12 -26.04 12.10 0.50
C VAL A 12 -27.10 11.31 -0.28
N SER A 13 -27.55 11.86 -1.40
CA SER A 13 -28.49 11.19 -2.32
C SER A 13 -27.83 9.99 -3.03
N ASN A 14 -28.59 9.26 -3.84
CA ASN A 14 -28.03 8.19 -4.65
C ASN A 14 -27.06 8.69 -5.74
N ASP A 15 -27.22 9.94 -6.16
CA ASP A 15 -26.44 10.64 -7.18
C ASP A 15 -25.42 11.60 -6.54
N ASN A 16 -24.95 11.31 -5.34
CA ASN A 16 -23.92 12.11 -4.64
C ASN A 16 -24.24 13.62 -4.52
N GLN A 17 -25.52 13.99 -4.42
CA GLN A 17 -25.91 15.35 -4.03
C GLN A 17 -26.07 15.44 -2.51
N LEU A 18 -25.79 16.63 -1.95
CA LEU A 18 -26.14 16.90 -0.57
C LEU A 18 -27.64 17.13 -0.48
N LEU A 19 -28.26 16.44 0.46
CA LEU A 19 -29.64 16.63 0.86
C LEU A 19 -29.64 17.26 2.26
N ILE A 20 -30.35 18.37 2.42
CA ILE A 20 -30.54 19.04 3.71
C ILE A 20 -32.00 18.90 4.13
N LYS A 21 -32.25 18.57 5.39
CA LYS A 21 -33.57 18.68 6.01
C LYS A 21 -33.50 19.76 7.07
N PHE A 22 -34.21 20.86 6.84
CA PHE A 22 -34.24 21.99 7.76
C PHE A 22 -35.14 21.71 8.97
N PRO A 23 -34.91 22.40 10.10
CA PRO A 23 -35.80 22.34 11.27
C PRO A 23 -37.25 22.61 10.90
N GLY A 24 -38.19 21.82 11.46
CA GLY A 24 -39.62 21.95 11.17
C GLY A 24 -40.08 21.40 9.83
N GLU A 25 -39.18 21.12 8.89
CA GLU A 25 -39.55 20.48 7.63
C GLU A 25 -39.69 18.96 7.78
N SER A 26 -40.53 18.35 6.96
CA SER A 26 -40.73 16.89 6.95
C SER A 26 -39.78 16.20 5.96
N LYS A 27 -39.41 16.87 4.87
CA LYS A 27 -38.68 16.30 3.72
C LYS A 27 -37.22 16.78 3.69
N TYR A 28 -36.41 16.08 2.89
CA TYR A 28 -35.04 16.48 2.56
C TYR A 28 -35.07 17.15 1.19
N GLU A 29 -34.38 18.28 1.06
CA GLU A 29 -34.23 19.01 -0.20
C GLU A 29 -32.81 18.87 -0.76
N PRO A 30 -32.67 18.68 -2.09
CA PRO A 30 -31.36 18.70 -2.72
C PRO A 30 -30.83 20.12 -2.80
N VAL A 31 -29.55 20.29 -2.46
CA VAL A 31 -28.85 21.57 -2.54
C VAL A 31 -27.86 21.53 -3.69
N LYS A 32 -27.80 22.59 -4.49
CA LYS A 32 -26.81 22.73 -5.56
C LYS A 32 -25.45 23.01 -4.96
N GLY A 33 -24.46 22.24 -5.39
CA GLY A 33 -23.10 22.36 -4.90
C GLY A 33 -22.22 21.19 -5.28
N GLU A 34 -21.07 21.08 -4.64
CA GLU A 34 -20.11 20.00 -4.91
C GLU A 34 -19.31 19.60 -3.68
N PHE A 35 -19.04 18.30 -3.57
CA PHE A 35 -18.14 17.76 -2.55
C PHE A 35 -16.67 18.00 -2.92
N LYS A 36 -15.86 18.38 -1.94
CA LYS A 36 -14.40 18.51 -2.03
C LYS A 36 -13.75 17.93 -0.79
N ILE A 37 -12.47 17.59 -0.89
CA ILE A 37 -11.62 17.24 0.26
C ILE A 37 -10.63 18.39 0.45
N ASP A 38 -10.53 18.90 1.68
CA ASP A 38 -9.53 19.92 1.98
C ASP A 38 -8.15 19.34 2.36
N TYR A 39 -7.20 20.24 2.63
CA TYR A 39 -5.83 19.85 2.99
C TYR A 39 -5.73 19.07 4.31
N LYS A 40 -6.78 19.09 5.16
CA LYS A 40 -6.89 18.35 6.42
C LYS A 40 -7.69 17.05 6.25
N ASN A 41 -7.97 16.63 5.02
CA ASN A 41 -8.83 15.49 4.70
C ASN A 41 -10.26 15.62 5.26
N ARG A 42 -10.79 16.83 5.41
CA ARG A 42 -12.20 17.04 5.77
C ARG A 42 -13.06 17.09 4.52
N LEU A 43 -14.28 16.57 4.64
CA LEU A 43 -15.25 16.66 3.55
C LEU A 43 -15.89 18.04 3.59
N ILE A 44 -15.80 18.76 2.48
CA ILE A 44 -16.43 20.05 2.28
C ILE A 44 -17.55 19.88 1.27
N TYR A 45 -18.69 20.52 1.51
CA TYR A 45 -19.66 20.80 0.47
C TYR A 45 -19.67 22.30 0.16
N GLN A 46 -19.28 22.66 -1.07
CA GLN A 46 -19.32 24.02 -1.56
C GLN A 46 -20.71 24.29 -2.15
N ILE A 47 -21.49 25.13 -1.49
CA ILE A 47 -22.84 25.46 -1.94
C ILE A 47 -22.77 26.45 -3.10
N ARG A 48 -23.59 26.20 -4.13
CA ARG A 48 -23.73 27.03 -5.33
C ARG A 48 -25.14 27.62 -5.46
N GLU A 49 -25.94 27.54 -4.41
CA GLU A 49 -27.24 28.21 -4.34
C GLU A 49 -27.08 29.74 -4.30
N PRO A 50 -28.05 30.50 -4.87
CA PRO A 50 -28.06 31.94 -4.81
C PRO A 50 -28.00 32.46 -3.37
N GLU A 51 -27.42 33.64 -3.18
CA GLU A 51 -27.29 34.24 -1.84
C GLU A 51 -28.65 34.44 -1.14
N LYS A 52 -29.69 34.83 -1.90
CA LYS A 52 -31.06 34.97 -1.37
C LYS A 52 -31.57 33.65 -0.76
N TRP A 53 -31.32 32.51 -1.42
CA TRP A 53 -31.68 31.20 -0.90
C TRP A 53 -30.89 30.88 0.37
N ARG A 54 -29.58 31.14 0.37
CA ARG A 54 -28.72 30.90 1.54
C ARG A 54 -29.13 31.72 2.76
N ARG A 55 -29.49 33.00 2.56
CA ARG A 55 -29.97 33.88 3.64
C ARG A 55 -31.32 33.42 4.19
N ARG A 56 -32.24 32.96 3.33
CA ARG A 56 -33.56 32.45 3.74
C ARG A 56 -33.47 31.27 4.71
N TYR A 57 -32.51 30.37 4.49
CA TYR A 57 -32.34 29.15 5.27
C TYR A 57 -31.15 29.20 6.25
N ASP A 58 -30.53 30.37 6.42
CA ASP A 58 -29.32 30.59 7.23
C ASP A 58 -28.21 29.55 6.96
N VAL A 59 -27.92 29.30 5.67
CA VAL A 59 -26.93 28.31 5.25
C VAL A 59 -25.64 29.00 4.78
N PRO A 60 -24.46 28.61 5.31
CA PRO A 60 -23.19 29.18 4.84
C PRO A 60 -22.92 28.80 3.38
N GLY A 61 -22.03 29.54 2.71
CA GLY A 61 -21.58 29.17 1.35
C GLY A 61 -20.80 27.85 1.28
N LYS A 62 -20.39 27.32 2.44
CA LYS A 62 -19.61 26.10 2.60
C LYS A 62 -20.01 25.38 3.88
N ILE A 63 -20.23 24.07 3.79
CA ILE A 63 -20.43 23.20 4.95
C ILE A 63 -19.21 22.30 5.09
N VAL A 64 -18.67 22.20 6.30
CA VAL A 64 -17.54 21.31 6.63
C VAL A 64 -18.07 20.14 7.45
N PHE A 65 -17.77 18.92 7.00
CA PHE A 65 -18.09 17.70 7.72
C PHE A 65 -16.82 17.10 8.30
N GLU A 66 -16.82 16.91 9.62
CA GLU A 66 -15.77 16.25 10.36
C GLU A 66 -16.25 14.88 10.86
N GLY A 67 -15.36 13.90 10.83
CA GLY A 67 -15.71 12.52 11.09
C GLY A 67 -14.62 11.55 10.65
N GLU A 68 -14.83 10.26 10.82
CA GLU A 68 -13.87 9.19 10.49
C GLU A 68 -14.14 8.61 9.09
N TRP A 69 -13.13 8.59 8.23
CA TRP A 69 -13.20 7.94 6.93
C TRP A 69 -13.17 6.42 7.04
N GLY A 70 -13.89 5.76 6.15
CA GLY A 70 -13.92 4.32 5.99
C GLY A 70 -14.35 3.91 4.58
N LEU A 71 -14.17 2.62 4.29
CA LEU A 71 -14.70 1.99 3.08
C LEU A 71 -15.87 1.07 3.43
N SER A 72 -16.97 1.22 2.69
CA SER A 72 -18.09 0.28 2.75
C SER A 72 -17.70 -1.08 2.13
N PRO A 73 -18.49 -2.16 2.34
CA PRO A 73 -18.30 -3.42 1.62
C PRO A 73 -18.37 -3.29 0.09
N ASN A 74 -19.04 -2.26 -0.41
CA ASN A 74 -19.14 -1.94 -1.82
C ASN A 74 -18.03 -0.96 -2.27
N TYR A 75 -16.98 -0.74 -1.47
CA TYR A 75 -15.90 0.23 -1.77
C TYR A 75 -16.41 1.65 -2.04
N ASP A 76 -17.49 2.04 -1.37
CA ASP A 76 -17.94 3.42 -1.33
C ASP A 76 -17.25 4.13 -0.17
N LEU A 77 -16.95 5.42 -0.34
CA LEU A 77 -16.28 6.21 0.68
C LEU A 77 -17.30 6.67 1.72
N VAL A 78 -17.08 6.33 2.99
CA VAL A 78 -17.99 6.60 4.10
C VAL A 78 -17.30 7.53 5.08
N LEU A 79 -17.93 8.66 5.40
CA LEU A 79 -17.53 9.53 6.50
C LEU A 79 -18.49 9.31 7.67
N LYS A 80 -18.02 8.74 8.77
CA LYS A 80 -18.79 8.63 10.02
C LYS A 80 -18.68 9.93 10.78
N LEU A 81 -19.79 10.65 10.89
CA LEU A 81 -19.81 11.99 11.50
C LEU A 81 -19.57 11.93 13.01
N ALA A 82 -18.88 12.93 13.56
CA ALA A 82 -18.65 13.03 15.00
C ALA A 82 -19.99 13.18 15.77
N LYS A 83 -20.19 12.35 16.81
CA LYS A 83 -21.47 12.20 17.53
C LYS A 83 -22.04 13.49 18.13
N ARG A 84 -21.20 14.50 18.40
CA ARG A 84 -21.61 15.73 19.09
C ARG A 84 -22.42 16.70 18.21
N GLU A 85 -22.39 16.55 16.89
CA GLU A 85 -22.95 17.57 15.99
C GLU A 85 -24.13 17.09 15.14
N TRP A 86 -24.33 15.77 14.99
CA TRP A 86 -25.20 15.24 13.92
C TRP A 86 -26.09 14.07 14.36
N ARG A 87 -27.42 14.13 14.12
CA ARG A 87 -28.35 13.01 14.42
C ARG A 87 -28.12 11.79 13.51
N ARG A 88 -27.59 11.99 12.28
CA ARG A 88 -27.19 10.88 11.38
C ARG A 88 -25.70 10.56 11.56
N LYS A 89 -25.40 9.26 11.53
CA LYS A 89 -24.06 8.74 11.88
C LYS A 89 -23.06 8.75 10.72
N SER A 90 -23.49 8.89 9.46
CA SER A 90 -22.57 8.88 8.33
C SER A 90 -23.08 9.50 7.02
N LEU A 91 -22.13 9.93 6.19
CA LEU A 91 -22.31 10.31 4.79
C LEU A 91 -21.61 9.28 3.90
N THR A 92 -22.31 8.75 2.89
CA THR A 92 -21.77 7.74 1.98
C THR A 92 -21.69 8.32 0.57
N LEU A 93 -20.48 8.41 0.04
CA LEU A 93 -20.18 8.88 -1.30
C LEU A 93 -19.96 7.66 -2.21
N LYS A 94 -20.86 7.47 -3.17
CA LYS A 94 -20.80 6.38 -4.14
C LYS A 94 -19.87 6.74 -5.29
N GLY A 95 -18.93 5.87 -5.58
CA GLY A 95 -17.92 6.18 -6.57
C GLY A 95 -16.94 5.06 -6.81
N VAL A 96 -15.85 5.37 -7.49
CA VAL A 96 -14.83 4.39 -7.88
C VAL A 96 -13.47 4.89 -7.39
N ILE A 97 -12.68 4.00 -6.79
CA ILE A 97 -11.27 4.27 -6.50
C ILE A 97 -10.54 4.22 -7.84
N LEU A 98 -9.96 5.35 -8.26
CA LEU A 98 -9.33 5.44 -9.56
C LEU A 98 -7.89 4.98 -9.53
N ASP A 99 -7.15 5.47 -8.54
CA ASP A 99 -5.71 5.26 -8.48
C ASP A 99 -5.22 5.29 -7.04
N ALA A 100 -4.11 4.58 -6.85
CA ALA A 100 -3.36 4.50 -5.62
C ALA A 100 -2.00 5.15 -5.84
N GLU A 101 -1.99 6.47 -5.81
CA GLU A 101 -0.75 7.26 -5.89
C GLU A 101 0.05 7.11 -4.59
N LYS A 102 1.34 7.39 -4.66
CA LYS A 102 2.29 7.22 -3.54
C LYS A 102 1.79 7.66 -2.17
N ASP A 103 1.13 8.82 -2.08
CA ASP A 103 0.72 9.44 -0.81
C ASP A 103 -0.75 9.92 -0.86
N PHE A 104 -1.51 9.43 -1.85
CA PHE A 104 -2.90 9.82 -2.08
C PHE A 104 -3.78 8.65 -2.49
N LEU A 105 -5.04 8.71 -2.07
CA LEU A 105 -6.13 7.91 -2.61
C LEU A 105 -7.04 8.81 -3.45
N SER A 106 -7.13 8.53 -4.75
CA SER A 106 -7.97 9.27 -5.68
C SER A 106 -9.30 8.54 -5.91
N PHE A 107 -10.42 9.20 -5.57
CA PHE A 107 -11.76 8.65 -5.63
C PHE A 107 -12.67 9.49 -6.53
N LYS A 108 -13.33 8.86 -7.51
CA LYS A 108 -14.22 9.51 -8.46
C LYS A 108 -15.67 9.34 -8.04
N ILE A 109 -16.39 10.45 -7.90
CA ILE A 109 -17.85 10.46 -7.76
C ILE A 109 -18.49 11.09 -8.99
N ARG A 110 -19.68 10.61 -9.33
CA ARG A 110 -20.56 11.24 -10.32
C ARG A 110 -21.75 11.84 -9.59
N SER A 111 -22.11 13.06 -9.96
CA SER A 111 -23.26 13.77 -9.39
C SER A 111 -24.15 14.35 -10.47
N ARG A 112 -25.43 14.53 -10.15
CA ARG A 112 -26.43 15.13 -11.05
C ARG A 112 -26.98 16.42 -10.44
N PRO A 113 -26.25 17.55 -10.50
CA PRO A 113 -26.65 18.78 -9.80
C PRO A 113 -28.00 19.35 -10.26
N SER A 114 -28.41 19.08 -11.50
CA SER A 114 -29.71 19.40 -12.07
C SER A 114 -30.07 18.38 -13.14
N GLU A 115 -31.32 18.42 -13.60
CA GLU A 115 -31.77 17.60 -14.72
C GLU A 115 -30.89 17.82 -15.96
N GLY A 116 -30.56 16.74 -16.68
CA GLY A 116 -29.68 16.75 -17.85
C GLY A 116 -28.18 16.98 -17.57
N ILE A 117 -27.78 17.47 -16.39
CA ILE A 117 -26.38 17.80 -16.08
C ILE A 117 -25.74 16.70 -15.25
N THR A 118 -24.67 16.08 -15.76
CA THR A 118 -23.81 15.17 -15.01
C THR A 118 -22.45 15.81 -14.75
N ARG A 119 -22.00 15.78 -13.50
CA ARG A 119 -20.68 16.27 -13.08
C ARG A 119 -19.84 15.14 -12.50
N VAL A 120 -18.58 15.06 -12.93
CA VAL A 120 -17.57 14.17 -12.36
C VAL A 120 -16.70 14.96 -11.40
N THR A 121 -16.53 14.45 -10.18
CA THR A 121 -15.67 15.08 -9.17
C THR A 121 -14.65 14.08 -8.64
N TYR A 122 -13.42 14.55 -8.45
CA TYR A 122 -12.30 13.78 -7.95
C TYR A 122 -12.00 14.22 -6.51
N LEU A 123 -12.15 13.29 -5.58
CA LEU A 123 -11.84 13.46 -4.16
C LEU A 123 -10.47 12.83 -3.91
N ARG A 124 -9.53 13.61 -3.36
CA ARG A 124 -8.16 13.14 -3.09
C ARG A 124 -7.91 13.16 -1.59
N LEU A 125 -7.81 11.99 -0.98
CA LEU A 125 -7.41 11.85 0.42
C LEU A 125 -5.89 11.72 0.50
N ARG A 126 -5.26 12.48 1.39
CA ARG A 126 -3.82 12.42 1.70
C ARG A 126 -3.54 11.38 2.76
N GLY A 127 -2.47 10.61 2.62
CA GLY A 127 -2.19 9.53 3.55
C GLY A 127 -0.99 8.70 3.16
N VAL A 128 -0.87 7.55 3.81
CA VAL A 128 0.25 6.63 3.62
C VAL A 128 -0.31 5.23 3.33
N TRP A 129 0.27 4.56 2.35
CA TRP A 129 -0.03 3.16 2.07
C TRP A 129 0.88 2.25 2.88
N HIS A 130 0.29 1.26 3.52
CA HIS A 130 1.03 0.20 4.18
C HIS A 130 0.22 -1.07 4.30
N SER A 131 0.83 -2.11 4.86
CA SER A 131 0.17 -3.37 5.13
C SER A 131 -0.10 -3.54 6.61
N ASP A 132 -1.21 -4.20 6.92
CA ASP A 132 -1.52 -4.55 8.30
C ASP A 132 -0.91 -5.90 8.70
N ARG A 133 -1.14 -6.31 9.95
CA ARG A 133 -0.68 -7.61 10.49
C ARG A 133 -1.19 -8.86 9.74
N PHE A 134 -2.20 -8.70 8.89
CA PHE A 134 -2.78 -9.76 8.06
C PHE A 134 -2.35 -9.64 6.59
N ASN A 135 -1.33 -8.82 6.30
CA ASN A 135 -0.82 -8.54 4.96
C ASN A 135 -1.89 -7.95 4.02
N ARG A 136 -2.92 -7.28 4.56
CA ARG A 136 -3.92 -6.54 3.78
C ARG A 136 -3.36 -5.17 3.43
N ILE A 137 -3.71 -4.67 2.25
CA ILE A 137 -3.42 -3.29 1.86
C ILE A 137 -4.32 -2.36 2.67
N ILE A 138 -3.73 -1.34 3.28
CA ILE A 138 -4.45 -0.29 4.00
C ILE A 138 -3.89 1.07 3.60
N PHE A 139 -4.78 2.07 3.65
CA PHE A 139 -4.41 3.47 3.48
C PHE A 139 -4.76 4.23 4.75
N GLU A 140 -3.74 4.75 5.41
CA GLU A 140 -3.87 5.60 6.60
C GLU A 140 -4.06 7.05 6.17
N VAL A 141 -5.28 7.55 6.28
CA VAL A 141 -5.64 8.93 5.95
C VAL A 141 -5.03 9.84 7.01
N ARG A 142 -4.15 10.74 6.58
CA ARG A 142 -3.42 11.64 7.49
C ARG A 142 -4.39 12.63 8.13
N LYS A 143 -4.35 12.73 9.46
CA LYS A 143 -5.15 13.67 10.25
C LYS A 143 -4.34 14.17 11.44
N ARG A 144 -4.79 15.28 12.05
CA ARG A 144 -4.10 15.93 13.17
C ARG A 144 -4.06 15.07 14.44
N GLU A 145 -5.20 14.47 14.80
CA GLU A 145 -5.33 13.72 16.05
C GLU A 145 -4.97 12.24 15.84
N LYS A 146 -5.76 11.56 15.02
CA LYS A 146 -5.61 10.14 14.75
C LYS A 146 -5.90 9.86 13.27
N PRO A 147 -5.04 9.10 12.57
CA PRO A 147 -5.30 8.72 11.20
C PRO A 147 -6.53 7.80 11.11
N ASP A 148 -7.29 7.94 10.03
CA ASP A 148 -8.32 6.96 9.71
C ASP A 148 -7.73 5.84 8.86
N VAL A 149 -8.25 4.62 8.99
CA VAL A 149 -7.73 3.47 8.26
C VAL A 149 -8.74 2.97 7.24
N LEU A 150 -8.40 3.09 5.95
CA LEU A 150 -9.16 2.50 4.86
C LEU A 150 -8.62 1.10 4.56
N ILE A 151 -9.44 0.08 4.87
CA ILE A 151 -9.03 -1.33 4.73
C ILE A 151 -9.50 -1.91 3.41
N PHE A 152 -8.55 -2.35 2.59
CA PHE A 152 -8.80 -3.06 1.34
C PHE A 152 -8.92 -4.56 1.64
N ARG A 153 -10.15 -5.08 1.55
CA ARG A 153 -10.53 -6.37 2.15
C ARG A 153 -10.18 -7.59 1.29
N ASN A 154 -9.95 -7.40 0.00
CA ASN A 154 -9.61 -8.50 -0.91
C ASN A 154 -8.14 -8.89 -0.78
N ALA A 155 -7.79 -10.07 -1.30
CA ALA A 155 -6.40 -10.43 -1.49
C ALA A 155 -5.82 -9.68 -2.70
N TRP A 156 -4.57 -9.25 -2.61
CA TRP A 156 -3.80 -8.74 -3.74
C TRP A 156 -3.01 -9.87 -4.41
N GLN A 157 -2.46 -9.60 -5.59
CA GLN A 157 -1.64 -10.53 -6.37
C GLN A 157 -0.42 -9.82 -6.96
N LEU A 158 0.56 -10.61 -7.42
CA LEU A 158 1.72 -10.08 -8.13
C LEU A 158 1.49 -10.09 -9.62
N ALA A 159 1.83 -8.99 -10.27
CA ALA A 159 1.95 -8.88 -11.70
C ALA A 159 3.20 -9.61 -12.22
N LYS A 160 3.31 -9.77 -13.55
CA LYS A 160 4.50 -10.37 -14.19
C LYS A 160 5.77 -9.57 -13.88
N ASN A 161 5.69 -8.24 -13.93
CA ASN A 161 6.73 -7.26 -13.58
C ASN A 161 6.90 -7.03 -12.06
N LYS A 162 6.36 -7.93 -11.23
CA LYS A 162 6.49 -7.93 -9.76
C LYS A 162 5.77 -6.77 -9.06
N GLU A 163 4.93 -6.03 -9.75
CA GLU A 163 4.07 -5.02 -9.13
C GLU A 163 2.93 -5.67 -8.33
N ILE A 164 2.41 -4.94 -7.33
CA ILE A 164 1.25 -5.39 -6.56
C ILE A 164 -0.02 -4.93 -7.26
N ILE A 165 -0.88 -5.89 -7.57
CA ILE A 165 -2.20 -5.66 -8.16
C ILE A 165 -3.26 -5.99 -7.12
N TYR A 166 -4.12 -5.02 -6.85
CA TYR A 166 -5.32 -5.19 -6.04
C TYR A 166 -6.56 -5.10 -6.90
N ILE A 167 -7.40 -6.14 -6.88
CA ILE A 167 -8.65 -6.17 -7.65
C ILE A 167 -9.82 -6.15 -6.68
N TYR A 168 -10.77 -5.24 -6.92
CA TYR A 168 -12.05 -5.23 -6.23
C TYR A 168 -13.23 -5.21 -7.19
N GLU A 169 -14.38 -5.65 -6.67
CA GLU A 169 -15.62 -5.73 -7.41
C GLU A 169 -16.70 -4.95 -6.66
N LYS A 170 -17.48 -4.15 -7.39
CA LYS A 170 -18.68 -3.50 -6.85
C LYS A 170 -19.78 -4.55 -6.72
N LEU A 171 -20.29 -4.75 -5.51
CA LEU A 171 -21.30 -5.79 -5.21
C LEU A 171 -22.58 -5.63 -6.04
N LYS A 172 -22.97 -4.38 -6.35
CA LYS A 172 -24.21 -4.07 -7.08
C LYS A 172 -24.06 -4.20 -8.60
N THR A 173 -22.97 -3.69 -9.17
CA THR A 173 -22.77 -3.64 -10.64
C THR A 173 -21.93 -4.80 -11.16
N ARG A 174 -21.27 -5.55 -10.27
CA ARG A 174 -20.29 -6.60 -10.61
C ARG A 174 -19.08 -6.10 -11.39
N GLU A 175 -18.92 -4.78 -11.49
CA GLU A 175 -17.80 -4.14 -12.17
C GLU A 175 -16.51 -4.38 -11.39
N LYS A 176 -15.48 -4.86 -12.09
CA LYS A 176 -14.15 -5.10 -11.54
C LYS A 176 -13.25 -3.89 -11.78
N HIS A 177 -12.53 -3.50 -10.75
CA HIS A 177 -11.58 -2.41 -10.78
C HIS A 177 -10.22 -2.90 -10.27
N THR A 178 -9.17 -2.35 -10.84
CA THR A 178 -7.79 -2.74 -10.58
C THR A 178 -7.00 -1.54 -10.08
N LEU A 179 -6.31 -1.70 -8.95
CA LEU A 179 -5.32 -0.76 -8.45
C LEU A 179 -3.95 -1.40 -8.59
N THR A 180 -3.03 -0.71 -9.25
CA THR A 180 -1.66 -1.19 -9.48
C THR A 180 -0.69 -0.31 -8.72
N PHE A 181 0.01 -0.91 -7.76
CA PHE A 181 1.03 -0.23 -6.98
C PHE A 181 2.38 -0.47 -7.63
N ARG A 182 2.93 0.57 -8.26
CA ARG A 182 4.28 0.53 -8.83
C ARG A 182 5.32 0.72 -7.73
N GLY A 183 6.44 0.03 -7.83
CA GLY A 183 7.41 0.00 -6.74
C GLY A 183 8.50 -1.03 -6.96
N TYR A 184 9.15 -1.42 -5.86
CA TYR A 184 10.16 -2.46 -5.86
C TYR A 184 10.19 -3.19 -4.52
N TRP A 185 10.59 -4.45 -4.56
CA TRP A 185 10.77 -5.28 -3.38
C TRP A 185 12.09 -4.94 -2.69
N GLU A 186 12.15 -5.12 -1.38
CA GLU A 186 13.35 -5.08 -0.54
C GLU A 186 13.26 -6.18 0.54
N LEU A 187 14.42 -6.73 0.88
CA LEU A 187 14.56 -7.72 1.95
C LEU A 187 15.01 -7.01 3.22
N SER A 188 14.05 -6.68 4.07
CA SER A 188 14.30 -5.95 5.32
C SER A 188 14.70 -6.89 6.47
N ASP A 189 14.15 -8.11 6.51
CA ASP A 189 14.40 -9.08 7.57
C ASP A 189 14.10 -10.53 7.09
N LYS A 190 14.56 -11.55 7.81
CA LYS A 190 14.33 -12.98 7.53
C LYS A 190 12.86 -13.32 7.28
N ASN A 191 11.96 -12.73 8.06
CA ASN A 191 10.52 -12.99 8.02
C ASN A 191 9.72 -11.79 7.48
N ARG A 192 10.39 -10.83 6.84
CA ARG A 192 9.75 -9.61 6.34
C ARG A 192 10.20 -9.32 4.92
N LEU A 193 9.21 -9.10 4.07
CA LEU A 193 9.43 -8.66 2.71
C LEU A 193 8.73 -7.32 2.53
N THR A 194 9.51 -6.28 2.21
CA THR A 194 9.03 -4.92 2.07
C THR A 194 8.82 -4.59 0.60
N TYR A 195 7.71 -3.97 0.25
CA TYR A 195 7.47 -3.39 -1.07
C TYR A 195 7.43 -1.88 -0.96
N VAL A 196 8.45 -1.21 -1.50
CA VAL A 196 8.57 0.25 -1.49
C VAL A 196 7.79 0.81 -2.68
N ILE A 197 6.83 1.70 -2.42
CA ILE A 197 6.04 2.33 -3.48
C ILE A 197 6.88 3.40 -4.18
N GLU A 198 6.85 3.37 -5.51
CA GLU A 198 7.65 4.27 -6.33
C GLU A 198 7.33 5.75 -6.02
N LYS A 199 8.38 6.58 -5.95
CA LYS A 199 8.32 8.02 -5.66
C LYS A 199 7.78 8.38 -4.26
N SER A 200 7.42 7.40 -3.41
CA SER A 200 7.10 7.64 -2.00
C SER A 200 8.34 7.61 -1.12
N LYS A 201 8.32 8.39 -0.04
CA LYS A 201 9.29 8.27 1.06
C LYS A 201 8.73 7.51 2.27
N GLU A 202 7.41 7.48 2.40
CA GLU A 202 6.73 6.96 3.59
C GLU A 202 5.94 5.68 3.29
N SER A 203 5.33 5.59 2.11
CA SER A 203 4.45 4.49 1.74
C SER A 203 5.22 3.26 1.30
N ARG A 204 4.98 2.16 2.02
CA ARG A 204 5.57 0.84 1.77
C ARG A 204 4.70 -0.25 2.38
N PHE A 205 4.69 -1.42 1.77
CA PHE A 205 4.02 -2.60 2.34
C PHE A 205 5.04 -3.51 3.01
N ASP A 206 5.00 -3.61 4.34
CA ASP A 206 5.82 -4.51 5.13
C ASP A 206 5.07 -5.83 5.38
N PHE A 207 5.34 -6.84 4.55
CA PHE A 207 4.66 -8.12 4.62
C PHE A 207 5.38 -9.12 5.52
N ARG A 208 4.61 -9.78 6.40
CA ARG A 208 5.07 -10.93 7.18
C ARG A 208 5.03 -12.16 6.29
N VAL A 209 6.20 -12.75 6.06
CA VAL A 209 6.40 -13.87 5.14
C VAL A 209 7.20 -14.99 5.80
N ASN A 210 7.03 -16.21 5.29
CA ASN A 210 7.86 -17.34 5.65
C ASN A 210 8.70 -17.75 4.43
N LEU A 211 10.02 -17.81 4.62
CA LEU A 211 10.93 -18.30 3.59
C LEU A 211 10.65 -19.77 3.30
N GLN A 212 10.33 -20.12 2.05
CA GLN A 212 10.00 -21.51 1.70
C GLN A 212 11.23 -22.33 1.33
N THR A 213 12.23 -21.69 0.71
CA THR A 213 13.43 -22.37 0.22
C THR A 213 14.66 -21.71 0.83
N PRO A 214 15.09 -22.14 2.04
CA PRO A 214 16.23 -21.53 2.71
C PRO A 214 17.55 -21.84 2.00
N ASN A 215 17.66 -23.01 1.34
CA ASN A 215 18.85 -23.39 0.58
C ASN A 215 18.60 -23.17 -0.91
N LEU A 216 19.24 -22.15 -1.47
CA LEU A 216 19.11 -21.78 -2.87
C LEU A 216 20.30 -22.29 -3.69
N TYR A 217 19.98 -22.73 -4.91
CA TYR A 217 20.95 -23.00 -5.95
C TYR A 217 20.92 -21.83 -6.95
N PRO A 218 22.06 -21.17 -7.24
CA PRO A 218 22.14 -19.99 -8.08
C PRO A 218 21.44 -20.14 -9.43
N ALA A 219 21.62 -21.29 -10.09
CA ALA A 219 21.04 -21.62 -11.40
C ALA A 219 19.50 -21.51 -11.44
N ARG A 220 18.82 -21.57 -10.28
CA ARG A 220 17.36 -21.44 -10.20
C ARG A 220 16.88 -19.99 -10.16
N GLY A 221 17.75 -19.02 -9.85
CA GLY A 221 17.48 -17.57 -9.94
C GLY A 221 16.23 -17.08 -9.20
N LYS A 222 15.77 -17.80 -8.17
CA LYS A 222 14.47 -17.54 -7.54
C LYS A 222 14.57 -17.61 -6.02
N ILE A 223 14.03 -16.60 -5.36
CA ILE A 223 13.77 -16.59 -3.92
C ILE A 223 12.26 -16.73 -3.71
N LYS A 224 11.86 -17.74 -2.93
CA LYS A 224 10.45 -18.12 -2.75
C LYS A 224 9.98 -17.85 -1.32
N TYR A 225 8.92 -17.06 -1.19
CA TYR A 225 8.29 -16.72 0.07
C TYR A 225 6.84 -17.15 0.09
N ARG A 226 6.43 -17.79 1.18
CA ARG A 226 5.05 -18.09 1.48
C ARG A 226 4.44 -16.94 2.29
N ILE A 227 3.28 -16.46 1.85
CA ILE A 227 2.57 -15.36 2.50
C ILE A 227 1.10 -15.74 2.68
N GLY A 228 0.55 -15.51 3.86
CA GLY A 228 -0.89 -15.57 4.07
C GLY A 228 -1.50 -14.17 3.95
N ILE A 229 -2.45 -13.98 3.03
CA ILE A 229 -3.07 -12.69 2.70
C ILE A 229 -4.59 -12.76 2.92
N GLY A 230 -5.19 -11.71 3.49
CA GLY A 230 -6.64 -11.52 3.53
C GLY A 230 -7.24 -11.52 4.94
N LEU A 231 -8.58 -11.58 5.03
CA LEU A 231 -9.29 -11.59 6.31
C LEU A 231 -8.94 -12.84 7.12
N LYS A 232 -8.84 -12.71 8.46
CA LYS A 232 -8.46 -13.82 9.37
C LYS A 232 -9.19 -15.14 9.08
N LYS A 233 -10.50 -15.09 8.80
CA LYS A 233 -11.36 -16.27 8.50
C LYS A 233 -11.30 -16.78 7.04
N ARG A 234 -10.70 -16.01 6.12
CA ARG A 234 -10.63 -16.32 4.67
C ARG A 234 -9.22 -16.08 4.13
N ARG A 235 -8.21 -16.36 4.97
CA ARG A 235 -6.81 -16.10 4.64
C ARG A 235 -6.40 -17.06 3.53
N LYS A 236 -5.87 -16.52 2.44
CA LYS A 236 -5.34 -17.31 1.33
C LYS A 236 -3.83 -17.35 1.43
N GLU A 237 -3.26 -18.54 1.43
CA GLU A 237 -1.83 -18.71 1.26
C GLU A 237 -1.46 -18.45 -0.20
N LYS A 238 -0.39 -17.69 -0.43
CA LYS A 238 0.16 -17.41 -1.74
C LYS A 238 1.67 -17.57 -1.71
N LEU A 239 2.21 -17.88 -2.89
CA LEU A 239 3.64 -17.92 -3.14
C LEU A 239 4.08 -16.62 -3.82
N ILE A 240 5.00 -15.90 -3.21
CA ILE A 240 5.76 -14.81 -3.83
C ILE A 240 7.05 -15.40 -4.37
N VAL A 241 7.27 -15.25 -5.67
CA VAL A 241 8.50 -15.68 -6.35
C VAL A 241 9.24 -14.46 -6.87
N LEU A 242 10.33 -14.11 -6.20
CA LEU A 242 11.26 -13.08 -6.65
C LEU A 242 12.27 -13.75 -7.58
N ALA A 243 12.14 -13.48 -8.87
CA ALA A 243 13.03 -14.01 -9.90
C ALA A 243 14.07 -12.95 -10.27
N GLY A 244 15.31 -13.38 -10.45
CA GLY A 244 16.45 -12.52 -10.70
C GLY A 244 17.73 -13.32 -10.92
N THR A 245 18.84 -12.60 -11.06
CA THR A 245 20.15 -13.19 -11.34
C THR A 245 21.07 -12.96 -10.17
N TRP A 246 21.69 -14.03 -9.69
CA TRP A 246 22.78 -13.93 -8.72
C TRP A 246 24.03 -13.44 -9.44
N LYS A 247 24.57 -12.31 -8.97
CA LYS A 247 25.84 -11.78 -9.45
C LYS A 247 26.81 -11.69 -8.29
N PHE A 248 28.04 -12.11 -8.58
CA PHE A 248 29.14 -11.95 -7.66
C PHE A 248 30.01 -10.77 -8.10
N SER A 249 30.46 -9.97 -7.15
CA SER A 249 31.51 -8.98 -7.37
C SER A 249 32.45 -8.96 -6.18
N ARG A 250 33.73 -8.67 -6.45
CA ARG A 250 34.76 -8.59 -5.40
C ARG A 250 34.52 -7.43 -4.44
N GLU A 251 33.84 -6.37 -4.88
CA GLU A 251 33.56 -5.14 -4.13
C GLU A 251 32.25 -5.19 -3.34
N LEU A 252 31.16 -5.66 -3.96
CA LEU A 252 29.82 -5.67 -3.35
C LEU A 252 29.45 -7.03 -2.74
N GLY A 253 30.30 -8.04 -2.90
CA GLY A 253 30.01 -9.41 -2.47
C GLY A 253 28.96 -10.07 -3.36
N LEU A 254 27.99 -10.73 -2.72
CA LEU A 254 26.91 -11.44 -3.42
C LEU A 254 25.70 -10.52 -3.57
N THR A 255 25.24 -10.37 -4.81
CA THR A 255 24.10 -9.54 -5.17
C THR A 255 23.05 -10.34 -5.90
N PHE A 256 21.78 -9.97 -5.74
CA PHE A 256 20.66 -10.50 -6.50
C PHE A 256 20.02 -9.36 -7.28
N GLU A 257 20.11 -9.42 -8.60
CA GLU A 257 19.55 -8.42 -9.49
C GLU A 257 18.16 -8.86 -9.96
N MET A 258 17.16 -8.02 -9.73
CA MET A 258 15.81 -8.23 -10.20
C MET A 258 15.47 -7.20 -11.27
N ASP A 259 14.96 -7.69 -12.40
CA ASP A 259 14.43 -6.87 -13.48
C ASP A 259 12.93 -6.60 -13.26
N TYR A 260 12.56 -5.32 -13.27
CA TYR A 260 11.17 -4.84 -13.15
C TYR A 260 10.61 -4.38 -14.51
N GLY A 261 11.36 -4.58 -15.60
CA GLY A 261 11.06 -4.13 -16.95
C GLY A 261 11.41 -2.65 -17.16
N LYS A 262 11.42 -2.21 -18.42
CA LYS A 262 11.76 -0.82 -18.83
C LYS A 262 13.10 -0.35 -18.26
N ASP A 263 14.10 -1.22 -18.34
CA ASP A 263 15.48 -0.99 -17.86
C ASP A 263 15.59 -0.70 -16.35
N ARG A 264 14.56 -1.05 -15.57
CA ARG A 264 14.56 -0.90 -14.11
C ARG A 264 15.08 -2.16 -13.44
N ILE A 265 16.38 -2.16 -13.18
CA ILE A 265 17.04 -3.21 -12.38
C ILE A 265 17.17 -2.73 -10.92
N LYS A 266 16.76 -3.55 -9.96
CA LYS A 266 17.05 -3.34 -8.53
C LYS A 266 17.92 -4.46 -8.00
N ARG A 267 18.89 -4.09 -7.14
CA ARG A 267 19.87 -5.01 -6.58
C ARG A 267 19.61 -5.21 -5.09
N PHE A 268 19.48 -6.46 -4.67
CA PHE A 268 19.69 -6.83 -3.27
C PHE A 268 21.16 -7.12 -3.07
N ILE A 269 21.75 -6.41 -2.13
CA ILE A 269 23.13 -6.63 -1.77
C ILE A 269 23.12 -7.28 -0.41
N PHE A 270 23.80 -8.41 -0.30
CA PHE A 270 23.85 -9.21 0.91
C PHE A 270 25.25 -9.13 1.50
N SER A 271 25.32 -8.97 2.83
CA SER A 271 26.52 -9.43 3.51
C SER A 271 26.46 -10.96 3.57
N SER A 272 27.60 -11.62 3.46
CA SER A 272 27.63 -13.09 3.43
C SER A 272 28.75 -13.66 4.29
N ARG A 273 28.46 -14.79 4.93
CA ARG A 273 29.47 -15.63 5.58
C ARG A 273 29.76 -16.83 4.71
N LEU A 274 31.04 -17.05 4.44
CA LEU A 274 31.49 -18.12 3.59
C LEU A 274 31.89 -19.36 4.41
N SER A 275 31.29 -20.50 4.08
CA SER A 275 31.74 -21.82 4.53
C SER A 275 32.07 -22.73 3.34
N LEU A 276 33.05 -23.61 3.56
CA LEU A 276 33.44 -24.64 2.60
C LEU A 276 32.85 -25.96 3.08
N LYS A 277 32.18 -26.69 2.17
CA LYS A 277 31.66 -28.03 2.47
C LYS A 277 32.21 -29.02 1.45
N GLY A 278 33.27 -29.73 1.82
CA GLY A 278 34.04 -30.56 0.89
C GLY A 278 34.94 -29.72 -0.02
N ARG A 279 35.48 -30.34 -1.08
CA ARG A 279 36.48 -29.71 -1.96
C ARG A 279 35.89 -28.74 -2.99
N ASP A 280 34.60 -28.87 -3.30
CA ASP A 280 33.99 -28.25 -4.49
C ASP A 280 32.74 -27.39 -4.22
N LYS A 281 32.41 -27.10 -2.95
CA LYS A 281 31.19 -26.33 -2.60
C LYS A 281 31.49 -25.15 -1.70
N LEU A 282 31.07 -23.98 -2.16
CA LEU A 282 31.05 -22.72 -1.41
C LEU A 282 29.61 -22.45 -0.96
N ILE A 283 29.41 -22.26 0.35
CA ILE A 283 28.11 -21.93 0.92
C ILE A 283 28.18 -20.50 1.47
N PHE A 284 27.29 -19.65 0.97
CA PHE A 284 27.14 -18.26 1.39
C PHE A 284 25.88 -18.11 2.22
N SER A 285 26.00 -17.92 3.52
CA SER A 285 24.86 -17.57 4.37
C SER A 285 24.58 -16.07 4.29
N LEU A 286 23.39 -15.69 3.84
CA LEU A 286 23.03 -14.31 3.56
C LEU A 286 22.58 -13.57 4.81
N HIS A 287 22.98 -12.33 4.91
CA HIS A 287 22.67 -11.43 6.00
C HIS A 287 22.22 -10.06 5.45
N THR A 288 21.47 -9.32 6.26
CA THR A 288 21.07 -7.94 5.97
C THR A 288 22.28 -7.00 5.95
N ARG A 289 22.06 -5.72 5.64
CA ARG A 289 23.09 -4.67 5.77
C ARG A 289 23.62 -4.56 7.19
N ASP A 290 22.73 -4.71 8.17
CA ASP A 290 23.04 -4.68 9.61
C ASP A 290 23.55 -6.04 10.12
N ASN A 291 23.99 -6.93 9.22
CA ASN A 291 24.56 -8.24 9.52
C ASN A 291 23.61 -9.21 10.27
N GLN A 292 22.29 -9.03 10.12
CA GLN A 292 21.29 -9.95 10.68
C GLN A 292 21.05 -11.14 9.73
N PRO A 293 20.97 -12.38 10.22
CA PRO A 293 20.84 -13.55 9.36
C PRO A 293 19.46 -13.60 8.68
N LEU A 294 19.46 -13.71 7.35
CA LEU A 294 18.22 -13.83 6.55
C LEU A 294 17.68 -15.27 6.51
N GLY A 295 18.42 -16.24 7.06
CA GLY A 295 18.07 -17.66 6.98
C GLY A 295 18.13 -18.24 5.56
N ILE A 296 18.74 -17.51 4.62
CA ILE A 296 18.99 -17.96 3.25
C ILE A 296 20.45 -18.36 3.16
N SER A 297 20.72 -19.51 2.56
CA SER A 297 22.06 -19.94 2.17
C SER A 297 22.10 -20.27 0.70
N ILE A 298 23.19 -19.88 0.03
CA ILE A 298 23.40 -20.11 -1.39
C ILE A 298 24.59 -21.03 -1.55
N THR A 299 24.38 -22.14 -2.25
CA THR A 299 25.44 -23.11 -2.52
C THR A 299 25.88 -22.97 -3.96
N PHE A 300 27.15 -22.64 -4.17
CA PHE A 300 27.81 -22.69 -5.47
C PHE A 300 28.72 -23.91 -5.52
N ARG A 301 28.66 -24.64 -6.63
CA ARG A 301 29.65 -25.64 -7.00
C ARG A 301 30.79 -24.98 -7.79
N ARG A 302 31.94 -25.66 -7.85
CA ARG A 302 33.15 -25.18 -8.54
C ARG A 302 32.90 -24.83 -10.01
N ASP A 303 32.08 -25.63 -10.70
CA ASP A 303 31.70 -25.49 -12.11
C ASP A 303 30.68 -24.36 -12.38
N GLU A 304 29.99 -23.88 -11.34
CA GLU A 304 28.98 -22.81 -11.45
C GLU A 304 29.57 -21.40 -11.31
N LEU A 305 30.86 -21.30 -10.97
CA LEU A 305 31.59 -20.04 -10.82
C LEU A 305 32.73 -19.97 -11.81
N ALA A 306 33.06 -18.75 -12.26
CA ALA A 306 34.30 -18.55 -13.01
C ALA A 306 35.49 -19.01 -12.17
N HIS A 307 36.42 -19.75 -12.79
CA HIS A 307 37.56 -20.35 -12.09
C HIS A 307 38.34 -19.35 -11.21
N LYS A 308 38.55 -18.13 -11.73
CA LYS A 308 39.23 -17.04 -11.02
C LYS A 308 38.51 -16.61 -9.74
N ASP A 309 37.18 -16.63 -9.73
CA ASP A 309 36.38 -16.22 -8.57
C ASP A 309 36.32 -17.35 -7.53
N TYR A 310 36.20 -18.61 -7.98
CA TYR A 310 36.27 -19.76 -7.09
C TYR A 310 37.60 -19.82 -6.31
N GLU A 311 38.73 -19.69 -7.03
CA GLU A 311 40.07 -19.65 -6.44
C GLU A 311 40.25 -18.49 -5.45
N TYR A 312 39.70 -17.31 -5.77
CA TYR A 312 39.73 -16.17 -4.87
C TYR A 312 39.08 -16.50 -3.51
N PHE A 313 37.91 -17.12 -3.51
CA PHE A 313 37.22 -17.49 -2.28
C PHE A 313 37.90 -18.58 -1.48
N LEU A 314 38.47 -19.58 -2.17
CA LEU A 314 39.29 -20.60 -1.52
C LEU A 314 40.48 -19.95 -0.79
N ARG A 315 41.19 -19.02 -1.44
CA ARG A 315 42.29 -18.27 -0.83
C ARG A 315 41.83 -17.44 0.37
N LEU A 316 40.65 -16.82 0.29
CA LEU A 316 40.11 -16.03 1.40
C LEU A 316 39.85 -16.88 2.65
N LYS A 317 39.32 -18.11 2.48
CA LYS A 317 38.99 -19.03 3.59
C LYS A 317 40.24 -19.73 4.15
N LYS A 318 41.20 -20.13 3.30
CA LYS A 318 42.49 -20.74 3.71
C LYS A 318 43.32 -19.85 4.66
N LYS A 319 43.08 -18.53 4.69
CA LYS A 319 43.70 -17.59 5.63
C LYS A 319 43.12 -17.62 7.07
N GLY A 320 42.29 -18.61 7.42
CA GLY A 320 42.15 -19.08 8.81
C GLY A 320 41.15 -18.38 9.74
N ARG A 321 40.23 -17.52 9.25
CA ARG A 321 39.15 -16.94 10.08
C ARG A 321 37.83 -16.97 9.34
N ASP A 322 36.72 -16.95 10.07
CA ASP A 322 35.39 -16.79 9.48
C ASP A 322 35.33 -15.53 8.62
N VAL A 323 35.32 -15.75 7.30
CA VAL A 323 35.31 -14.65 6.35
C VAL A 323 33.88 -14.13 6.26
N THR A 324 33.64 -13.02 6.94
CA THR A 324 32.45 -12.21 6.69
C THR A 324 32.79 -11.21 5.59
N ILE A 325 32.03 -11.25 4.49
CA ILE A 325 32.12 -10.28 3.40
C ILE A 325 31.07 -9.21 3.70
N LYS A 326 31.53 -8.04 4.17
CA LYS A 326 30.72 -6.83 4.31
C LYS A 326 30.99 -5.91 3.13
N PHE A 327 29.96 -5.18 2.71
CA PHE A 327 29.98 -4.17 1.65
C PHE A 327 31.31 -3.40 1.57
N GLY A 328 31.98 -3.41 0.42
CA GLY A 328 33.09 -2.49 0.12
C GLY A 328 34.48 -2.89 0.63
N GLY A 329 34.67 -4.07 1.23
CA GLY A 329 36.01 -4.51 1.62
C GLY A 329 36.01 -5.44 2.81
N LYS A 330 36.94 -6.39 2.79
CA LYS A 330 37.15 -7.38 3.85
C LYS A 330 37.64 -6.66 5.12
N ILE A 331 36.79 -6.48 6.13
CA ILE A 331 37.27 -6.09 7.47
C ILE A 331 37.65 -7.36 8.22
N ARG A 332 38.96 -7.49 8.48
CA ARG A 332 39.54 -8.49 9.39
C ARG A 332 39.28 -8.02 10.84
N PHE A 333 38.84 -8.94 11.68
CA PHE A 333 39.14 -8.91 13.13
C PHE A 333 40.10 -10.04 13.42
#